data_AF-A0A3B8KZ03-F1
#
_entry.id   AF-A0A3B8KZ03-F1
#
_cell.length_a   1.000
_cell.length_b   1.000
_cell.length_c   1.000
_cell.angle_alpha   90.00
_cell.angle_beta   90.00
_cell.angle_gamma   90.00
#
_symmetry.space_group_name_H-M   'P 1'
#
loop_
_entity.id
_entity.type
_entity.pdbx_description
1 polymer ?
#
loop_
_entity_poly.entity_id
_entity_poly.type
_entity_poly.pdbx_seq_one_letter_code
_entity_poly.pdbx_strand_id
1 'polypeptide(L)'
;MLQPLVTSLVFTVAGLILFGAAIWLMAKLAPFSVRKEIEVDQNVALAVIMGCVILGIAIILAASLIDTGGAVLTAPVSQASP
;
A
#
# COMPACT_ATOMS: atom_id res chain seq x y z
N MET A 1 22.88 11.10 2.53
CA MET A 1 22.11 11.43 1.31
C MET A 1 21.64 10.19 0.55
N LEU A 2 22.48 9.14 0.37
CA LEU A 2 22.08 7.93 -0.37
C LEU A 2 21.14 6.98 0.44
N GLN A 3 21.33 6.85 1.76
CA GLN A 3 20.49 6.01 2.63
C GLN A 3 18.97 6.25 2.49
N PRO A 4 18.44 7.49 2.62
CA PRO A 4 17.00 7.71 2.50
C PRO A 4 16.47 7.39 1.09
N LEU A 5 17.29 7.55 0.06
CA LEU A 5 16.90 7.23 -1.32
C LEU A 5 16.71 5.72 -1.52
N VAL A 6 17.63 4.92 -0.95
CA VAL A 6 17.54 3.45 -0.99
C VAL A 6 16.33 2.96 -0.22
N THR A 7 16.08 3.51 0.97
CA THR A 7 14.91 3.14 1.79
C THR A 7 13.60 3.45 1.06
N SER A 8 13.45 4.66 0.51
CA SER A 8 12.26 5.04 -0.27
C SER A 8 12.04 4.16 -1.50
N LEU A 9 13.12 3.78 -2.19
CA LEU A 9 13.05 2.88 -3.34
C LEU A 9 12.54 1.49 -2.94
N VAL A 10 13.08 0.92 -1.84
CA VAL A 10 12.67 -0.39 -1.33
C VAL A 10 11.19 -0.39 -0.92
N PHE A 11 10.74 0.63 -0.19
CA PHE A 11 9.32 0.74 0.20
C PHE A 11 8.40 0.96 -0.99
N THR A 12 8.83 1.74 -2.00
CA THR A 12 8.04 1.95 -3.22
C THR A 12 7.88 0.65 -3.99
N VAL A 13 8.96 -0.12 -4.15
CA VAL A 13 8.92 -1.43 -4.83
C VAL A 13 8.07 -2.43 -4.04
N ALA A 14 8.23 -2.48 -2.71
CA ALA A 14 7.41 -3.34 -1.85
C ALA A 14 5.92 -2.98 -1.93
N GLY A 15 5.58 -1.69 -1.91
CA GLY A 15 4.21 -1.21 -2.10
C GLY A 15 3.64 -1.58 -3.46
N LEU A 16 4.43 -1.47 -4.53
CA LEU A 16 4.01 -1.86 -5.87
C LEU A 16 3.75 -3.37 -5.99
N ILE A 17 4.60 -4.20 -5.37
CA ILE A 17 4.42 -5.66 -5.30
C ILE A 17 3.13 -5.98 -4.53
N LEU A 18 2.91 -5.36 -3.37
CA LEU A 18 1.71 -5.58 -2.57
C LEU A 18 0.45 -5.18 -3.34
N PHE A 19 0.50 -4.05 -4.06
CA PHE A 19 -0.58 -3.55 -4.88
C PHE A 19 -0.92 -4.53 -6.02
N GLY A 20 0.09 -5.00 -6.75
CA GLY A 20 -0.09 -6.00 -7.80
C GLY A 20 -0.64 -7.32 -7.24
N ALA A 21 -0.14 -7.76 -6.08
CA ALA A 21 -0.63 -8.94 -5.39
C ALA A 21 -2.09 -8.80 -4.96
N ALA A 22 -2.51 -7.62 -4.49
CA ALA A 22 -3.90 -7.35 -4.13
C ALA A 22 -4.84 -7.41 -5.32
N ILE A 23 -4.48 -6.81 -6.46
CA ILE A 23 -5.26 -6.90 -7.71
C ILE A 23 -5.35 -8.35 -8.17
N TRP A 24 -4.23 -9.08 -8.14
CA TRP A 24 -4.20 -10.49 -8.50
C TRP A 24 -5.08 -11.35 -7.57
N LEU A 25 -5.00 -11.10 -6.27
CA LEU A 25 -5.81 -11.79 -5.26
C LEU A 25 -7.29 -11.48 -5.44
N MET A 26 -7.67 -10.22 -5.72
CA MET A 26 -9.05 -9.85 -6.02
C MET A 26 -9.58 -10.54 -7.28
N ALA A 27 -8.79 -10.58 -8.36
CA ALA A 27 -9.18 -11.26 -9.59
C ALA A 27 -9.33 -12.79 -9.40
N LYS A 28 -8.60 -13.37 -8.44
CA LYS A 28 -8.67 -14.79 -8.11
C LYS A 28 -9.76 -15.14 -7.09
N LEU A 29 -10.01 -14.25 -6.13
CA LEU A 29 -11.04 -14.42 -5.10
C LEU A 29 -12.43 -14.14 -5.64
N ALA A 30 -12.58 -13.26 -6.63
CA ALA A 30 -13.83 -13.07 -7.33
C ALA A 30 -14.16 -14.36 -8.10
N PRO A 31 -15.19 -15.13 -7.69
CA PRO A 31 -15.58 -16.36 -8.38
C PRO A 31 -16.32 -16.06 -9.70
N PHE A 32 -16.51 -14.78 -10.00
CA PHE A 32 -17.20 -14.25 -11.17
C PHE A 32 -16.19 -13.52 -12.05
N SER A 33 -16.41 -13.55 -13.36
CA SER A 33 -15.58 -12.82 -14.31
C SER A 33 -15.78 -11.32 -14.13
N VAL A 34 -14.89 -10.68 -13.35
CA VAL A 34 -14.87 -9.23 -13.06
C VAL A 34 -15.02 -8.38 -14.33
N ARG A 35 -14.34 -8.77 -15.42
CA ARG A 35 -14.48 -8.08 -16.71
C ARG A 35 -15.89 -8.16 -17.28
N LYS A 36 -16.52 -9.32 -17.19
CA LYS A 36 -17.88 -9.55 -17.71
C LYS A 36 -18.91 -8.77 -16.91
N GLU A 37 -18.77 -8.75 -15.58
CA GLU A 37 -19.68 -7.99 -14.73
C GLU A 37 -19.58 -6.47 -14.96
N ILE A 38 -18.37 -5.93 -15.16
CA ILE A 38 -18.18 -4.49 -15.40
C ILE A 38 -18.59 -4.10 -16.82
N GLU A 39 -18.24 -4.90 -17.83
CA GLU A 39 -18.44 -4.54 -19.25
C GLU A 39 -19.83 -4.91 -19.77
N VAL A 40 -20.29 -6.13 -19.48
CA VAL A 40 -21.52 -6.70 -20.05
C VAL A 40 -22.71 -6.41 -19.13
N ASP A 41 -22.58 -6.69 -17.83
CA ASP A 41 -23.67 -6.45 -16.86
C ASP A 41 -23.68 -5.00 -16.35
N GLN A 42 -22.75 -4.15 -16.80
CA GLN A 42 -22.65 -2.73 -16.41
C GLN A 42 -22.68 -2.54 -14.87
N ASN A 43 -22.06 -3.46 -14.13
CA ASN A 43 -22.10 -3.46 -12.68
C ASN A 43 -21.15 -2.39 -12.08
N VAL A 44 -21.63 -1.15 -12.00
CA VAL A 44 -20.91 -0.02 -11.41
C VAL A 44 -20.59 -0.28 -9.94
N ALA A 45 -21.44 -1.01 -9.21
CA ALA A 45 -21.21 -1.32 -7.80
C ALA A 45 -19.94 -2.17 -7.61
N LEU A 46 -19.71 -3.17 -8.48
CA LEU A 46 -18.47 -3.95 -8.44
C LEU A 46 -17.25 -3.09 -8.76
N ALA A 47 -17.34 -2.21 -9.77
CA ALA A 47 -16.26 -1.30 -10.11
C ALA A 47 -15.88 -0.38 -8.94
N VAL A 48 -16.87 0.18 -8.23
CA VAL A 48 -16.67 1.02 -7.05
C VAL A 48 -16.03 0.22 -5.91
N ILE A 49 -16.52 -0.99 -5.62
CA ILE A 49 -15.95 -1.84 -4.56
C ILE A 49 -14.48 -2.15 -4.84
N MET A 50 -14.14 -2.53 -6.07
CA MET A 50 -12.75 -2.77 -6.49
C MET A 50 -11.88 -1.52 -6.30
N GLY A 51 -12.40 -0.34 -6.66
CA GLY A 51 -11.74 0.94 -6.42
C GLY A 51 -11.53 1.24 -4.94
N CYS A 52 -12.53 0.99 -4.09
CA CYS A 52 -12.43 1.18 -2.64
C CYS A 52 -11.39 0.27 -1.99
N VAL A 53 -11.28 -0.99 -2.43
CA VAL A 53 -10.25 -1.91 -1.90
C VAL A 53 -8.86 -1.43 -2.28
N ILE A 54 -8.67 -1.00 -3.53
CA ILE A 54 -7.43 -0.39 -4.02
C ILE A 54 -7.05 0.84 -3.19
N LEU A 55 -8.01 1.72 -2.92
CA LEU A 55 -7.81 2.93 -2.12
C LEU A 55 -7.48 2.60 -0.66
N GLY A 56 -8.17 1.63 -0.05
CA GLY A 56 -7.91 1.20 1.33
C GLY A 56 -6.47 0.71 1.52
N ILE A 57 -5.97 -0.09 0.57
CA ILE A 57 -4.58 -0.58 0.61
C ILE A 57 -3.59 0.57 0.43
N ALA A 58 -3.87 1.52 -0.48
CA ALA A 58 -3.02 2.69 -0.67
C ALA A 58 -2.92 3.55 0.60
N ILE A 59 -4.03 3.73 1.33
CA ILE A 59 -4.05 4.49 2.58
C ILE A 59 -3.23 3.80 3.67
N ILE A 60 -3.36 2.48 3.82
CA ILE A 60 -2.58 1.70 4.81
C ILE A 60 -1.08 1.80 4.52
N LEU A 61 -0.69 1.71 3.24
CA LEU A 61 0.70 1.89 2.80
C LEU A 61 1.22 3.31 3.07
N ALA A 62 0.40 4.34 2.83
CA ALA A 62 0.78 5.72 3.13
C ALA A 62 1.00 5.95 4.64
N ALA A 63 0.12 5.38 5.48
CA ALA A 63 0.24 5.47 6.93
C ALA A 63 1.52 4.81 7.46
N SER A 64 1.91 3.65 6.94
CA SER A 64 3.13 2.95 7.37
C SER A 64 4.41 3.70 6.95
N LEU A 65 4.39 4.34 5.78
CA LEU A 65 5.48 5.19 5.31
C LEU A 65 5.68 6.43 6.21
N ILE A 66 4.59 7.05 6.67
CA ILE A 66 4.65 8.24 7.52
C ILE A 66 5.16 7.92 8.94
N ASP A 67 4.67 6.84 9.55
CA ASP A 67 5.04 6.43 10.92
C ASP A 67 6.54 6.11 11.06
N THR A 68 7.12 5.47 10.04
CA THR A 68 8.54 5.06 10.03
C THR A 68 9.52 6.25 10.15
N GLY A 69 9.08 7.49 9.86
CA GLY A 69 9.88 8.70 10.03
C GLY A 69 10.13 9.13 11.48
N GLY A 70 9.35 8.63 12.45
CA GLY A 70 9.41 9.06 13.86
C GLY A 70 10.48 8.36 14.72
N ALA A 71 10.90 7.15 14.35
CA ALA A 71 11.78 6.32 15.21
C ALA A 71 13.26 6.78 15.25
N VAL A 72 13.68 7.69 14.36
CA VAL A 72 15.09 8.14 14.28
C VAL A 72 15.39 9.36 15.18
N LEU A 73 14.38 10.00 15.76
CA LEU A 73 14.54 11.23 16.56
C LEU A 73 14.48 11.03 18.09
N THR A 74 14.37 9.79 18.57
CA THR A 74 14.21 9.48 20.02
C THR A 74 15.44 8.85 20.67
N ALA A 75 16.63 8.90 20.05
CA ALA A 75 17.86 8.56 20.76
C ALA A 75 18.00 9.48 21.99
N PRO A 76 18.00 8.95 23.22
CA PRO A 76 17.99 9.76 24.42
C PRO A 76 19.29 10.57 24.51
N VAL A 77 19.16 11.86 24.82
CA VAL A 77 20.22 12.73 25.34
C VAL A 77 20.69 12.17 26.68
N SER A 78 21.53 11.12 26.65
CA SER A 78 22.12 10.47 27.85
C SER A 78 23.55 10.01 27.57
N GLN A 79 24.33 10.87 26.90
CA GLN A 79 25.80 10.76 26.75
C GLN A 79 26.49 12.02 27.32
N ALA A 80 25.90 12.68 28.32
CA ALA A 80 26.58 13.67 29.13
C ALA A 80 26.39 13.32 30.61
N SER A 81 27.30 12.52 31.12
CA SER A 81 27.62 12.36 32.54
C SER A 81 29.12 12.04 32.60
N PRO A 82 29.84 12.36 33.68
CA PRO A 82 29.38 12.75 35.01
C PRO A 82 29.26 14.27 35.25
#